data_AF-A0A7W9PIE5-F1
#
_entry.id   AF-A0A7W9PIE5-F1
#
_cell.length_a   1.000
_cell.length_b   1.000
_cell.length_c   1.000
_cell.angle_alpha   90.00
_cell.angle_beta   90.00
_cell.angle_gamma   90.00
#
_symmetry.space_group_name_H-M   'P 1'
#
loop_
_entity.id
_entity.type
_entity.pdbx_description
1 polymer ?
#
loop_
_entity_poly.entity_id
_entity_poly.type
_entity_poly.pdbx_seq_one_letter_code
_entity_poly.pdbx_strand_id
1 'polypeptide(L)'
;MSSLTGHTGDGSEDCLTLNVWTPDPGRAGLPVMVWIQGGTYLANHTANPHYDAALLAAAGVVAVSINYRVGADGFASIAGAPDNRGILDQITRLGLGP
;
A
#
# COMPACT_ATOMS: atom_id res chain seq x y z
N MET A 1 -7.76 -10.80 -11.47
CA MET A 1 -7.72 -10.18 -10.13
C MET A 1 -7.43 -11.28 -9.12
N SER A 2 -6.23 -11.32 -8.55
CA SER A 2 -6.03 -12.04 -7.29
C SER A 2 -6.11 -11.00 -6.19
N SER A 3 -7.20 -11.03 -5.45
CA SER A 3 -7.43 -10.18 -4.30
C SER A 3 -7.01 -10.97 -3.07
N LEU A 4 -5.87 -10.64 -2.46
CA LEU A 4 -5.64 -10.99 -1.05
C LEU A 4 -6.37 -9.92 -0.21
N THR A 5 -7.70 -9.93 -0.27
CA THR A 5 -8.53 -9.05 0.55
C THR A 5 -8.67 -9.62 1.95
N GLY A 6 -7.82 -9.16 2.86
CA GLY A 6 -8.25 -8.97 4.24
C GLY A 6 -9.20 -7.77 4.25
N HIS A 7 -10.51 -8.05 4.32
CA HIS A 7 -11.53 -7.02 4.55
C HIS A 7 -11.92 -7.05 6.01
N THR A 8 -11.58 -6.01 6.74
CA THR A 8 -12.11 -5.77 8.07
C THR A 8 -12.30 -4.27 8.24
N GLY A 9 -13.52 -3.80 7.91
CA GLY A 9 -13.98 -2.44 8.17
C GLY A 9 -14.24 -2.16 9.66
N ASP A 10 -13.42 -2.73 10.55
CA ASP A 10 -13.61 -2.75 12.01
C ASP A 10 -12.41 -2.17 12.79
N GLY A 11 -11.38 -1.66 12.09
CA GLY A 11 -10.14 -1.21 12.73
C GLY A 11 -9.18 -2.34 13.08
N SER A 12 -9.26 -3.50 12.41
CA SER A 12 -8.31 -4.60 12.63
C SER A 12 -6.87 -4.15 12.41
N GLU A 13 -5.98 -4.61 13.29
CA GLU A 13 -4.54 -4.36 13.25
C GLU A 13 -3.85 -4.89 11.97
N ASP A 14 -4.53 -5.70 11.15
CA ASP A 14 -4.03 -6.22 9.88
C ASP A 14 -4.37 -5.31 8.69
N CYS A 15 -4.02 -4.03 8.80
CA CYS A 15 -4.25 -3.04 7.75
C CYS A 15 -3.19 -3.07 6.64
N LEU A 16 -2.11 -3.85 6.76
CA LEU A 16 -0.92 -3.81 5.90
C LEU A 16 -1.06 -4.68 4.63
N THR A 17 -2.11 -4.41 3.86
CA THR A 17 -2.38 -5.08 2.58
C THR A 17 -1.76 -4.32 1.40
N LEU A 18 -1.66 -4.99 0.25
CA LEU A 18 -1.30 -4.35 -1.02
C LEU A 18 -2.20 -4.84 -2.15
N ASN A 19 -2.34 -4.01 -3.17
CA ASN A 19 -3.00 -4.36 -4.43
C ASN A 19 -1.97 -4.42 -5.54
N VAL A 20 -2.12 -5.39 -6.45
CA VAL A 20 -1.25 -5.56 -7.63
C VAL A 20 -2.10 -5.65 -8.89
N TRP A 21 -1.77 -4.82 -9.87
CA TRP A 21 -2.24 -4.92 -11.24
C TRP A 21 -1.07 -5.28 -12.15
N THR A 22 -1.25 -6.30 -12.99
CA THR A 22 -0.24 -6.73 -13.96
C THR A 22 -0.93 -7.09 -15.29
N PRO A 23 -0.34 -6.76 -16.45
CA PRO A 23 -0.84 -7.22 -17.74
C PRO A 23 -0.74 -8.74 -17.91
N ASP A 24 0.26 -9.38 -17.30
CA ASP A 24 0.53 -10.81 -17.42
C ASP A 24 1.30 -11.30 -16.17
N PRO A 25 0.68 -12.15 -15.32
CA PRO A 25 1.34 -12.72 -14.14
C PRO A 25 2.57 -13.60 -14.44
N GLY A 26 2.69 -14.13 -15.66
CA GLY A 26 3.81 -14.98 -16.07
C GLY A 26 4.98 -14.22 -16.69
N ARG A 27 4.82 -12.92 -16.99
CA ARG A 27 5.82 -12.13 -17.69
C ARG A 27 6.82 -11.49 -16.73
N ALA A 28 8.11 -11.78 -16.95
CA ALA A 28 9.21 -11.16 -16.24
C ALA A 28 9.70 -9.86 -16.91
N GLY A 29 10.43 -9.02 -16.17
CA GLY A 29 11.10 -7.83 -16.70
C GLY A 29 10.18 -6.64 -16.98
N LEU A 30 8.96 -6.63 -16.42
CA LEU A 30 8.05 -5.49 -16.53
C LEU A 30 8.48 -4.35 -15.58
N PRO A 31 8.31 -3.08 -15.98
CA PRO A 31 8.51 -1.95 -15.07
C PRO A 31 7.50 -2.02 -13.92
N VAL A 32 7.97 -1.78 -12.70
CA VAL A 32 7.13 -1.76 -11.50
C VAL A 32 6.95 -0.31 -11.04
N MET A 33 5.71 0.13 -10.93
CA MET A 33 5.35 1.41 -10.33
C MET A 33 4.69 1.16 -8.98
N VAL A 34 5.28 1.69 -7.91
CA VAL A 34 4.67 1.65 -6.58
C VAL A 34 4.02 3.00 -6.26
N TRP A 35 2.74 2.97 -5.95
CA TRP A 35 1.92 4.13 -5.62
C TRP A 35 1.62 4.18 -4.12
N ILE A 36 2.10 5.23 -3.46
CA ILE A 36 1.81 5.52 -2.04
C ILE A 36 0.69 6.56 -2.03
N GLN A 37 -0.50 6.19 -1.54
CA GLN A 37 -1.62 7.12 -1.53
C GLN A 37 -1.32 8.34 -0.65
N GLY A 38 -1.65 9.53 -1.17
CA GLY A 38 -1.86 10.71 -0.37
C GLY A 38 -3.16 10.64 0.43
N GLY A 39 -3.34 11.58 1.37
CA GLY A 39 -4.50 11.60 2.28
C GLY A 39 -4.19 12.28 3.62
N THR A 40 -3.28 13.26 3.59
CA THR A 40 -2.75 14.00 4.76
C THR A 40 -2.24 13.12 5.91
N TYR A 41 -1.91 11.86 5.63
CA TYR A 41 -1.57 10.84 6.64
C TYR A 41 -2.70 10.52 7.62
N LEU A 42 -3.92 10.98 7.37
CA LEU A 42 -5.08 10.75 8.24
C LEU A 42 -6.00 9.65 7.70
N ALA A 43 -5.95 9.39 6.39
CA ALA A 43 -6.74 8.36 5.75
C ALA A 43 -5.94 7.67 4.65
N ASN A 44 -6.09 6.36 4.55
CA ASN A 44 -5.68 5.57 3.39
C ASN A 44 -6.79 4.57 3.08
N HIS A 45 -7.08 4.40 1.78
CA HIS A 45 -8.05 3.42 1.31
C HIS A 45 -7.63 2.91 -0.07
N THR A 46 -7.03 1.72 -0.11
CA THR A 46 -6.57 1.08 -1.35
C THR A 46 -7.70 0.63 -2.27
N ALA A 47 -8.94 0.54 -1.80
CA ALA A 47 -10.13 0.25 -2.62
C ALA A 47 -10.82 1.51 -3.18
N ASN A 48 -10.19 2.68 -3.07
CA ASN A 48 -10.70 3.91 -3.69
C ASN A 48 -10.63 3.75 -5.24
N PRO A 49 -11.76 3.90 -5.96
CA PRO A 49 -11.81 3.73 -7.42
C PRO A 49 -10.92 4.74 -8.18
N HIS A 50 -10.57 5.87 -7.57
CA HIS A 50 -9.60 6.80 -8.14
C HIS A 50 -8.18 6.23 -8.24
N TYR A 51 -7.90 5.10 -7.57
CA TYR A 51 -6.61 4.41 -7.59
C TYR A 51 -6.63 3.11 -8.40
N ASP A 52 -7.64 2.87 -9.22
CA ASP A 52 -7.65 1.73 -10.14
C ASP A 52 -6.54 1.89 -11.20
N ALA A 53 -5.59 0.96 -11.21
CA ALA A 53 -4.43 0.97 -12.09
C ALA A 53 -4.60 0.06 -13.33
N ALA A 54 -5.82 -0.37 -13.67
CA ALA A 54 -6.08 -1.22 -14.84
C ALA A 54 -5.52 -0.63 -16.16
N LEU A 55 -5.63 0.68 -16.36
CA LEU A 55 -5.09 1.36 -17.55
C LEU A 55 -3.55 1.30 -17.61
N LEU A 56 -2.87 1.45 -16.47
CA LEU A 56 -1.41 1.33 -16.38
C LEU A 56 -0.95 -0.10 -16.63
N ALA A 57 -1.70 -1.08 -16.09
CA ALA A 57 -1.45 -2.48 -16.37
C ALA A 57 -1.60 -2.80 -17.86
N ALA A 58 -2.67 -2.33 -18.50
CA ALA A 58 -2.87 -2.49 -19.94
C ALA A 58 -1.75 -1.85 -20.78
N ALA A 59 -1.11 -0.78 -20.27
CA ALA A 59 0.04 -0.13 -20.90
C ALA A 59 1.39 -0.84 -20.66
N GLY A 60 1.41 -1.99 -19.96
CA GLY A 60 2.60 -2.79 -19.75
C GLY A 60 3.32 -2.57 -18.41
N VAL A 61 2.69 -1.91 -17.43
CA VAL A 61 3.28 -1.62 -16.11
C VAL A 61 2.72 -2.56 -15.06
N VAL A 62 3.56 -3.09 -14.17
CA VAL A 62 3.09 -3.69 -12.91
C VAL A 62 2.85 -2.56 -11.93
N ALA A 63 1.58 -2.25 -11.63
CA ALA A 63 1.22 -1.24 -10.66
C ALA A 63 0.97 -1.90 -9.30
N VAL A 64 1.57 -1.33 -8.25
CA VAL A 64 1.40 -1.78 -6.87
C VAL A 64 0.94 -0.60 -6.03
N SER A 65 -0.07 -0.78 -5.20
CA SER A 65 -0.41 0.18 -4.15
C SER A 65 -0.39 -0.47 -2.78
N ILE A 66 0.04 0.26 -1.77
CA ILE A 66 0.30 -0.27 -0.42
C ILE A 66 -0.52 0.46 0.63
N ASN A 67 -1.03 -0.28 1.61
CA ASN A 67 -1.52 0.31 2.85
C ASN A 67 -0.38 0.48 3.86
N TYR A 68 -0.51 1.49 4.70
CA TYR A 68 0.37 1.81 5.82
C TYR A 68 -0.45 2.44 6.93
N ARG A 69 0.01 2.37 8.19
CA ARG A 69 -0.72 2.98 9.30
C ARG A 69 -0.88 4.49 9.10
N VAL A 70 -2.08 4.99 9.34
CA VAL A 70 -2.47 6.42 9.25
C VAL A 70 -2.94 6.93 10.62
N GLY A 71 -3.22 8.23 10.72
CA GLY A 71 -3.73 8.84 11.95
C GLY A 71 -2.78 8.69 13.14
N ALA A 72 -3.34 8.58 14.34
CA ALA A 72 -2.57 8.41 15.56
C ALA A 72 -1.72 7.13 15.54
N ASP A 73 -2.26 6.04 14.97
CA ASP A 73 -1.56 4.75 14.94
C ASP A 73 -0.27 4.82 14.12
N GLY A 74 -0.28 5.57 13.01
CA GLY A 74 0.88 5.77 12.16
C GLY A 74 1.83 6.88 12.62
N PHE A 75 1.31 7.94 13.24
CA PHE A 75 2.04 9.22 13.36
C PHE A 75 1.97 9.90 14.72
N ALA A 76 1.25 9.35 15.72
CA ALA A 76 1.32 9.89 17.08
C ALA A 76 2.68 9.58 17.73
N SER A 77 3.23 10.55 18.45
CA SER A 77 4.33 10.33 19.39
C SER A 77 3.80 9.56 20.60
N ILE A 78 4.24 8.32 20.78
CA ILE A 78 3.83 7.44 21.88
C ILE A 78 5.09 7.00 22.61
N ALA A 79 5.14 7.25 23.93
CA ALA A 79 6.29 6.87 24.74
C ALA A 79 6.57 5.36 24.63
N GLY A 80 7.80 5.01 24.28
CA GLY A 80 8.22 3.60 24.11
C GLY A 80 7.91 3.00 22.74
N ALA A 81 7.28 3.74 21.81
CA ALA A 81 7.09 3.32 20.43
C ALA A 81 7.98 4.14 19.47
N PRO A 82 8.39 3.58 18.32
CA PRO A 82 9.05 4.35 17.28
C PRO A 82 8.15 5.49 16.76
N ASP A 83 8.75 6.60 16.38
CA ASP A 83 8.08 7.65 15.61
C ASP A 83 7.90 7.22 14.14
N ASN A 84 6.99 7.89 13.44
CA ASN A 84 6.74 7.68 12.01
C ASN A 84 6.50 6.21 11.63
N ARG A 85 5.73 5.50 12.45
CA ARG A 85 5.37 4.09 12.25
C ARG A 85 4.77 3.84 10.87
N GLY A 86 3.95 4.76 10.36
CA GLY A 86 3.42 4.69 8.99
C GLY A 86 4.50 4.77 7.90
N ILE A 87 5.58 5.52 8.10
CA ILE A 87 6.73 5.55 7.18
C ILE A 87 7.58 4.29 7.32
N LEU A 88 7.76 3.79 8.54
CA LEU A 88 8.47 2.52 8.78
C LEU A 88 7.75 1.34 8.12
N ASP A 89 6.42 1.36 8.08
CA ASP A 89 5.63 0.38 7.32
C ASP A 89 5.95 0.44 5.83
N GLN A 90 6.04 1.65 5.25
CA GLN A 90 6.40 1.84 3.84
C GLN A 90 7.81 1.33 3.53
N ILE A 91 8.80 1.68 4.35
CA ILE A 91 10.19 1.24 4.18
C ILE A 91 10.29 -0.29 4.24
N THR A 92 9.63 -0.90 5.23
CA THR A 92 9.60 -2.35 5.40
C THR A 92 8.97 -3.02 4.18
N ARG A 93 7.86 -2.48 3.67
CA ARG A 93 7.13 -3.09 2.57
C ARG A 93 7.84 -2.97 1.22
N LEU A 94 8.61 -1.89 1.04
CA LEU A 94 9.40 -1.66 -0.16
C LEU A 94 10.79 -2.33 -0.09
N GLY A 95 11.13 -2.95 1.04
CA GLY A 95 12.47 -3.54 1.23
C GLY A 95 13.59 -2.50 1.22
N LEU A 96 13.29 -1.27 1.64
CA LEU A 96 14.24 -0.14 1.67
C LEU A 96 14.95 0.00 3.01
N GLY A 97 14.86 -1.02 3.87
CA GLY A 97 15.62 -1.09 5.11
C GLY A 97 17.11 -1.36 4.86
N PRO A 98 17.97 -1.14 5.87
CA PRO A 98 19.37 -1.56 5.82
C PRO A 98 19.54 -3.08 5.66
#